data_AF-A0A354MQT2-F1
#
_entry.id   AF-A0A354MQT2-F1
#
_cell.length_a   1.000
_cell.length_b   1.000
_cell.length_c   1.000
_cell.angle_alpha   90.00
_cell.angle_beta   90.00
_cell.angle_gamma   90.00
#
_symmetry.space_group_name_H-M   'P 1'
#
loop_
_entity.id
_entity.type
_entity.pdbx_description
1 polymer ?
#
loop_
_entity_poly.entity_id
_entity_poly.type
_entity_poly.pdbx_seq_one_letter_code
_entity_poly.pdbx_strand_id
1 'polypeptide(L)'
;MILTSAVFIPLLPVLLGQYHPTPEVLAMAKTLLYWSIPGLLLFWPRSNTLPSTLRAANDTLYPSVVSLAVLWIVTIGLGYVLAIPCKLGLPGVWIAMWASWAIRCIIFSVRFGSEKWLYRALTSR
;
A
#
# COMPACT_ATOMS: atom_id res chain seq x y z
N MET A 1 -11.79 2.27 -9.00
CA MET A 1 -10.80 3.12 -8.31
C MET A 1 -11.02 4.59 -8.59
N ILE A 2 -10.94 5.08 -9.84
CA ILE A 2 -11.23 6.50 -10.13
C ILE A 2 -12.66 6.88 -9.71
N LEU A 3 -13.66 6.06 -10.05
CA LEU A 3 -15.06 6.26 -9.65
C LEU A 3 -15.28 6.23 -8.13
N THR A 4 -14.68 5.26 -7.44
CA THR A 4 -14.79 5.12 -5.97
C THR A 4 -14.08 6.26 -5.24
N SER A 5 -12.90 6.69 -5.72
CA SER A 5 -12.18 7.82 -5.15
C SER A 5 -12.89 9.15 -5.40
N ALA A 6 -13.52 9.32 -6.58
CA ALA A 6 -14.34 10.49 -6.88
C ALA A 6 -15.56 10.62 -5.94
N VAL A 7 -16.11 9.51 -5.45
CA VAL A 7 -17.21 9.49 -4.47
C VAL A 7 -16.69 9.71 -3.03
N PHE A 8 -15.54 9.14 -2.68
CA PHE A 8 -15.00 9.23 -1.32
C PHE A 8 -14.37 10.59 -0.97
N ILE A 9 -13.74 11.27 -1.93
CA ILE A 9 -13.10 12.58 -1.71
C ILE A 9 -14.09 13.65 -1.19
N PRO A 10 -15.30 13.82 -1.75
CA PRO A 10 -16.28 14.78 -1.21
C PRO A 10 -16.94 14.31 0.11
N LEU A 11 -16.96 13.00 0.40
CA LEU A 11 -17.54 12.44 1.63
C LEU A 11 -16.58 12.53 2.83
N LEU A 12 -15.29 12.64 2.56
CA LEU A 12 -14.21 12.73 3.54
C LEU A 12 -14.35 13.83 4.61
N PRO A 13 -14.73 15.09 4.29
CA PRO A 13 -14.97 16.10 5.32
C PRO A 13 -16.11 15.74 6.27
N VAL A 14 -17.14 15.04 5.78
CA VAL A 14 -18.28 14.59 6.61
C VAL A 14 -17.85 13.47 7.56
N LEU A 15 -17.06 12.51 7.07
CA LEU A 15 -16.53 11.41 7.88
C LEU A 15 -15.56 11.91 8.95
N LEU A 16 -14.66 12.84 8.60
CA LEU A 16 -13.69 13.42 9.54
C LEU A 16 -14.37 14.23 10.66
N GLY A 17 -15.55 14.81 10.40
CA GLY A 17 -16.34 15.52 11.41
C GLY A 17 -16.84 14.63 12.55
N GLN A 18 -17.01 13.32 12.32
CA GLN A 18 -17.49 12.40 13.35
C GLN A 18 -16.43 12.01 14.38
N TYR A 19 -15.15 12.10 14.03
CA TYR A 19 -14.05 11.69 14.89
C TYR A 19 -13.69 12.73 15.97
N HIS A 20 -14.35 13.90 15.99
CA HIS A 20 -14.05 15.03 16.89
C HIS A 20 -12.54 15.29 17.12
N PRO A 21 -11.70 15.34 16.07
CA PRO A 21 -10.27 15.55 16.24
C PRO A 21 -9.97 16.97 16.73
N THR A 22 -8.89 17.13 17.50
CA THR A 22 -8.34 18.46 17.79
C THR A 22 -7.97 19.17 16.48
N PRO A 23 -8.04 20.52 16.43
CA PRO A 23 -7.83 21.28 15.20
C PRO A 23 -6.48 20.99 14.52
N GLU A 24 -5.43 20.76 15.30
CA GLU A 24 -4.10 20.40 14.82
C GLU A 24 -4.07 19.03 14.13
N VAL A 25 -4.72 18.02 14.71
CA VAL A 25 -4.79 16.66 14.15
C VAL A 25 -5.61 16.67 12.87
N LEU A 26 -6.70 17.45 12.82
CA LEU A 26 -7.53 17.58 11.62
C LEU A 26 -6.75 18.19 10.44
N ALA A 27 -5.98 19.26 10.69
CA ALA A 27 -5.17 19.91 9.67
C ALA A 27 -4.10 18.95 9.13
N MET A 28 -3.39 18.25 10.03
CA MET A 28 -2.36 17.29 9.64
C MET A 28 -2.94 16.09 8.88
N ALA A 29 -4.07 15.54 9.34
CA ALA A 29 -4.76 14.43 8.68
C ALA A 29 -5.23 14.80 7.27
N LYS A 30 -5.79 16.00 7.08
CA LYS A 30 -6.19 16.50 5.75
C LYS A 30 -4.99 16.59 4.81
N THR A 31 -3.89 17.22 5.24
CA THR A 31 -2.69 17.35 4.41
C THR A 31 -2.14 15.99 3.99
N LEU A 32 -2.00 15.06 4.94
CA LEU A 32 -1.49 13.71 4.67
C LEU A 32 -2.41 12.93 3.74
N LEU A 33 -3.72 13.06 3.91
CA LEU A 33 -4.70 12.40 3.07
C LEU A 33 -4.61 12.88 1.63
N TYR A 34 -4.59 14.21 1.40
CA TYR A 34 -4.43 14.76 0.05
C TYR A 34 -3.11 14.34 -0.60
N TRP A 35 -2.01 14.35 0.16
CA TRP A 35 -0.72 13.83 -0.28
C TRP A 35 -0.76 12.35 -0.63
N SER A 36 -1.59 11.56 0.05
CA SER A 36 -1.69 10.11 -0.16
C SER A 36 -2.50 9.72 -1.40
N ILE A 37 -3.32 10.63 -1.94
CA ILE A 37 -4.22 10.33 -3.07
C ILE A 37 -3.48 9.76 -4.29
N PRO A 38 -2.38 10.34 -4.80
CA PRO A 38 -1.67 9.79 -5.96
C PRO A 38 -1.09 8.40 -5.67
N GLY A 39 -0.52 8.20 -4.47
CA GLY A 39 0.07 6.93 -4.07
C GLY A 39 -0.97 5.81 -3.90
N LEU A 40 -2.12 6.15 -3.31
CA LEU A 40 -3.27 5.26 -3.15
C LEU A 40 -3.96 4.94 -4.48
N LEU A 41 -3.92 5.83 -5.46
CA LEU A 41 -4.54 5.58 -6.77
C LEU A 41 -3.65 4.75 -7.69
N LEU A 42 -2.33 5.00 -7.68
CA LEU A 42 -1.42 4.38 -8.64
C LEU A 42 -0.77 3.10 -8.11
N PHE A 43 -0.25 3.13 -6.89
CA PHE A 43 0.57 2.03 -6.35
C PHE A 43 -0.24 1.04 -5.53
N TRP A 44 -1.20 1.52 -4.74
CA TRP A 44 -1.96 0.64 -3.84
C TRP A 44 -2.76 -0.47 -4.57
N PRO A 45 -3.55 -0.21 -5.63
CA PRO A 45 -4.34 -1.24 -6.28
C PRO A 45 -3.44 -2.29 -6.93
N ARG A 46 -2.42 -1.85 -7.67
CA ARG A 46 -1.46 -2.76 -8.32
C ARG A 46 -0.73 -3.62 -7.29
N SER A 47 -0.32 -3.06 -6.17
CA SER A 47 0.39 -3.83 -5.12
C SER A 47 -0.49 -4.88 -4.43
N ASN A 48 -1.83 -4.73 -4.44
CA ASN A 48 -2.76 -5.62 -3.75
C ASN A 48 -3.51 -6.57 -4.69
N THR A 49 -3.76 -6.18 -5.93
CA THR A 49 -4.44 -7.02 -6.92
C THR A 49 -3.54 -8.16 -7.38
N LEU A 50 -2.28 -7.89 -7.73
CA LEU A 50 -1.33 -8.92 -8.19
C LEU A 50 -1.12 -10.08 -7.19
N PRO A 51 -0.87 -9.84 -5.89
CA PRO A 51 -0.75 -10.95 -4.93
C PRO A 51 -2.08 -11.69 -4.73
N SER A 52 -3.23 -11.01 -4.89
CA SER A 52 -4.54 -11.67 -4.83
C SER A 52 -4.76 -12.60 -6.03
N THR A 53 -4.32 -12.20 -7.23
CA THR A 53 -4.32 -13.05 -8.42
C THR A 53 -3.39 -14.25 -8.28
N LEU A 54 -2.17 -14.07 -7.74
CA LEU A 54 -1.23 -15.17 -7.51
C LEU A 54 -1.77 -16.19 -6.49
N ARG A 55 -2.41 -15.71 -5.42
CA ARG A 55 -3.12 -16.58 -4.47
C ARG A 55 -4.24 -17.39 -5.12
N ALA A 56 -5.00 -16.77 -6.03
CA ALA A 56 -6.05 -17.47 -6.78
C ALA A 56 -5.49 -18.51 -7.77
N ALA A 57 -4.28 -18.32 -8.27
CA ALA A 57 -3.57 -19.24 -9.17
C ALA A 57 -2.82 -20.37 -8.44
N ASN A 58 -3.20 -20.68 -7.19
CA ASN A 58 -2.59 -21.71 -6.34
C ASN A 58 -1.11 -21.47 -5.95
N ASP A 59 -0.57 -20.26 -6.19
CA ASP A 59 0.74 -19.81 -5.69
C ASP A 59 0.55 -18.85 -4.51
N THR A 60 0.15 -19.40 -3.36
CA THR A 60 -0.23 -18.62 -2.16
C THR A 60 0.96 -18.26 -1.27
N LEU A 61 2.00 -19.09 -1.24
CA LEU A 61 3.14 -18.92 -0.34
C LEU A 61 4.02 -17.75 -0.78
N TYR A 62 4.31 -17.62 -2.07
CA TYR A 62 5.15 -16.55 -2.60
C TYR A 62 4.62 -15.14 -2.27
N PRO A 63 3.38 -14.76 -2.63
CA PRO A 63 2.86 -13.43 -2.33
C PRO A 63 2.75 -13.16 -0.82
N SER A 64 2.53 -14.20 -0.01
CA SER A 64 2.40 -14.06 1.45
C SER A 64 3.74 -13.75 2.11
N VAL A 65 4.79 -14.53 1.78
CA VAL A 65 6.15 -14.32 2.31
C VAL A 65 6.71 -12.97 1.87
N VAL A 66 6.57 -12.62 0.60
CA VAL A 66 7.02 -11.31 0.08
C VAL A 66 6.28 -10.16 0.77
N SER A 67 4.96 -10.27 0.96
CA SER A 67 4.19 -9.23 1.65
C SER A 67 4.66 -9.06 3.09
N LEU A 68 4.93 -10.15 3.80
CA LEU A 68 5.43 -10.13 5.17
C LEU A 68 6.84 -9.52 5.25
N ALA A 69 7.75 -9.91 4.35
CA ALA A 69 9.10 -9.38 4.30
C ALA A 69 9.10 -7.86 4.03
N VAL A 70 8.32 -7.41 3.05
CA VAL A 70 8.22 -5.97 2.74
C VAL A 70 7.57 -5.19 3.90
N LEU A 71 6.62 -5.79 4.62
CA LEU A 71 6.02 -5.15 5.79
C LEU A 71 7.08 -4.87 6.86
N TRP A 72 7.86 -5.88 7.24
CA TRP A 72 8.84 -5.73 8.30
C TRP A 72 10.03 -4.86 7.90
N ILE A 73 10.60 -5.09 6.71
CA ILE A 73 11.83 -4.41 6.28
C ILE A 73 11.53 -2.97 5.84
N VAL A 74 10.51 -2.79 4.99
CA VAL A 74 10.24 -1.49 4.39
C VAL A 74 9.25 -0.71 5.24
N THR A 75 8.06 -1.25 5.51
CA THR A 75 7.04 -0.46 6.20
C THR A 75 7.45 -0.14 7.64
N ILE A 76 7.95 -1.13 8.38
CA ILE A 76 8.34 -0.96 9.79
C ILE A 76 9.77 -0.45 9.89
N GLY A 77 10.73 -1.10 9.22
CA GLY A 77 12.15 -0.70 9.27
C GLY A 77 12.40 0.72 8.76
N LEU A 78 12.02 0.99 7.50
CA LEU A 78 12.19 2.33 6.92
C LEU A 78 11.30 3.38 7.63
N GLY A 79 10.11 2.99 8.07
CA GLY A 79 9.21 3.85 8.83
C GLY A 79 9.84 4.32 10.15
N TYR A 80 10.45 3.40 10.89
CA TYR A 80 11.16 3.71 12.13
C TYR A 80 12.35 4.66 11.88
N VAL A 81 13.16 4.35 10.85
CA VAL A 81 14.34 5.14 10.49
C VAL A 81 13.98 6.57 10.04
N LEU A 82 12.91 6.73 9.27
CA LEU A 82 12.48 8.05 8.83
C LEU A 82 11.75 8.82 9.94
N ALA A 83 10.96 8.14 10.77
CA ALA A 83 10.19 8.80 11.82
C ALA A 83 11.09 9.34 12.95
N ILE A 84 12.06 8.55 13.40
CA ILE A 84 12.84 8.84 14.62
C ILE A 84 14.19 9.51 14.27
N PRO A 85 15.17 8.86 13.61
CA PRO A 85 16.44 9.48 13.22
C PRO A 85 16.28 10.77 12.40
N CYS A 86 15.42 10.75 11.38
CA CYS A 86 15.23 11.93 10.51
C CYS A 86 14.24 12.95 11.11
N LYS A 87 13.67 12.69 12.29
CA LYS A 87 12.69 13.55 12.98
C LYS A 87 11.48 13.93 12.10
N LEU A 88 11.18 13.15 11.07
CA LEU A 88 10.06 13.39 10.16
C LEU A 88 8.73 12.95 10.78
N GLY A 89 8.74 12.18 11.87
CA GLY A 89 7.54 11.71 12.56
C GLY A 89 6.56 11.02 11.61
N LEU A 90 5.32 11.52 11.57
CA LEU A 90 4.22 10.96 10.79
C LEU A 90 4.45 10.98 9.26
N PRO A 91 4.91 12.10 8.64
CA PRO A 91 5.37 12.09 7.25
C PRO A 91 6.38 11.00 6.90
N GLY A 92 7.32 10.70 7.81
CA GLY A 92 8.34 9.65 7.59
C GLY A 92 7.73 8.26 7.43
N VAL A 93 6.71 7.94 8.24
CA VAL A 93 5.96 6.69 8.13
C VAL A 93 5.19 6.61 6.80
N TRP A 94 4.66 7.73 6.33
CA TRP A 94 3.89 7.78 5.08
C TRP A 94 4.77 7.55 3.86
N ILE A 95 5.99 8.12 3.85
CA ILE A 95 6.99 7.87 2.81
C ILE A 95 7.37 6.39 2.79
N ALA A 96 7.63 5.78 3.96
CA ALA A 96 7.91 4.35 4.06
C ALA A 96 6.76 3.48 3.54
N MET A 97 5.51 3.91 3.79
CA MET A 97 4.33 3.21 3.30
C MET A 97 4.23 3.27 1.77
N TRP A 98 4.46 4.43 1.14
CA TRP A 98 4.47 4.52 -0.34
C TRP A 98 5.62 3.71 -0.95
N ALA A 99 6.81 3.75 -0.34
CA ALA A 99 7.94 2.94 -0.77
C ALA A 99 7.60 1.44 -0.71
N SER A 100 6.89 1.00 0.33
CA SER A 100 6.45 -0.39 0.46
C SER A 100 5.51 -0.81 -0.67
N TRP A 101 4.59 0.07 -1.10
CA TRP A 101 3.68 -0.20 -2.22
C TRP A 101 4.42 -0.23 -3.56
N ALA A 102 5.37 0.68 -3.78
CA ALA A 102 6.20 0.71 -4.98
C ALA A 102 7.06 -0.56 -5.11
N ILE A 103 7.71 -0.98 -4.03
CA ILE A 103 8.54 -2.20 -4.00
C ILE A 103 7.67 -3.44 -4.26
N ARG A 104 6.50 -3.56 -3.63
CA ARG A 104 5.56 -4.66 -3.91
C ARG A 104 5.10 -4.66 -5.36
N CYS A 105 4.81 -3.49 -5.94
CA CYS A 105 4.47 -3.39 -7.36
C CYS A 105 5.58 -3.97 -8.23
N ILE A 106 6.84 -3.58 -8.01
CA ILE A 106 7.98 -4.05 -8.81
C ILE A 106 8.16 -5.56 -8.65
N ILE A 107 8.23 -6.06 -7.41
CA ILE A 107 8.45 -7.50 -7.13
C ILE A 107 7.35 -8.35 -7.74
N PHE A 108 6.08 -7.95 -7.56
CA PHE A 108 4.96 -8.70 -8.12
C PHE A 108 4.85 -8.56 -9.62
N SER A 109 5.15 -7.39 -10.21
CA SER A 109 5.17 -7.22 -11.66
C SER A 109 6.26 -8.07 -12.32
N VAL A 110 7.45 -8.15 -11.75
CA VAL A 110 8.53 -9.04 -12.25
C VAL A 110 8.12 -10.50 -12.12
N ARG A 111 7.54 -10.91 -10.98
CA ARG A 111 7.05 -12.29 -10.80
C ARG A 111 5.92 -12.64 -11.76
N PHE A 112 5.04 -11.68 -12.04
CA PHE A 112 3.95 -11.76 -13.00
C PHE A 112 4.43 -11.57 -14.45
N GLY A 113 5.69 -11.24 -14.72
CA GLY A 113 6.28 -11.35 -16.05
C GLY A 113 6.95 -12.70 -16.29
N SER A 114 7.33 -13.41 -15.23
CA SER A 114 8.16 -14.61 -15.32
C SER A 114 7.44 -15.88 -15.78
N GLU A 115 6.12 -15.85 -16.06
CA GLU A 115 5.23 -16.97 -16.49
C GLU A 115 5.27 -18.27 -15.65
N LYS A 116 6.17 -18.39 -14.66
CA LYS A 116 6.33 -19.55 -13.79
C LYS A 116 5.09 -19.85 -12.92
N TRP A 117 4.16 -18.89 -12.78
CA TRP A 117 2.87 -19.17 -12.13
C TRP A 117 1.97 -20.03 -13.04
N LEU A 118 2.07 -19.87 -14.36
CA LEU A 118 1.25 -20.59 -15.34
C LEU A 118 1.63 -22.08 -15.34
N TYR A 119 2.93 -22.38 -15.26
CA TYR A 119 3.40 -23.77 -15.16
C TYR A 119 2.85 -24.48 -13.92
N ARG A 120 2.84 -23.81 -12.75
CA ARG A 120 2.26 -24.39 -11.52
C ARG A 120 0.74 -24.58 -11.60
N ALA A 121 0.03 -23.65 -12.25
CA ALA A 121 -1.41 -23.77 -12.47
C ALA A 121 -1.78 -24.89 -13.45
N LEU A 122 -0.91 -25.21 -14.41
CA LEU A 122 -1.13 -26.29 -15.40
C LEU A 122 -0.76 -27.68 -14.87
N THR A 123 0.23 -27.80 -13.97
CA THR A 123 0.65 -29.08 -13.39
C THR A 123 -0.24 -29.58 -12.24
N SER A 124 -1.18 -28.77 -11.74
CA SER A 124 -2.09 -29.20 -10.65
C SER A 124 -3.37 -29.91 -11.15
N ARG A 125 -3.33 -30.57 -12.31
CA ARG A 125 -4.41 -31.45 -12.80
C ARG A 125 -4.07 -32.91 -12.54
#